data_AF-Q3YN02-F1
#
_entry.id   AF-Q3YN02-F1
#
_cell.length_a   1.000
_cell.length_b   1.000
_cell.length_c   1.000
_cell.angle_alpha   90.00
_cell.angle_beta   90.00
_cell.angle_gamma   90.00
#
_symmetry.space_group_name_H-M   'P 1'
#
loop_
_entity.id
_entity.type
_entity.pdbx_description
1 polymer ?
#
loop_
_entity_poly.entity_id
_entity_poly.type
_entity_poly.pdbx_seq_one_letter_code
_entity_poly.pdbx_strand_id
1 'polypeptide(L)'
;MEKNNIQTENVLLVTPLEWNMIVNREKWVVFQNEISEKLKQEINDDFPNSKAACIDETFYLKDKETGEVLGEANGYEVYYLLYNVEKENGYGNSSIFEGIVKARYYAVKNLYYQWCSTKSLKPNPNEGWFKSKKFNKYLDQIGWGDNYAVFINEVIKY
;
A
#
# COMPACT_ATOMS: atom_id res chain seq x y z
N MET A 1 -22.46 -26.94 -1.85
CA MET A 1 -21.04 -26.72 -2.24
C MET A 1 -20.44 -25.83 -1.17
N GLU A 2 -19.69 -26.41 -0.24
CA GLU A 2 -18.92 -25.63 0.73
C GLU A 2 -17.80 -24.94 -0.05
N LYS A 3 -17.86 -23.61 -0.12
CA LYS A 3 -16.68 -22.82 -0.48
C LYS A 3 -15.69 -23.03 0.66
N ASN A 4 -14.64 -23.80 0.42
CA ASN A 4 -13.44 -23.80 1.25
C ASN A 4 -12.88 -22.37 1.21
N ASN A 5 -13.38 -21.49 2.07
CA ASN A 5 -12.73 -20.24 2.40
C ASN A 5 -11.51 -20.63 3.23
N ILE A 6 -10.43 -21.01 2.57
CA ILE A 6 -9.11 -20.86 3.16
C ILE A 6 -8.99 -19.34 3.36
N GLN A 7 -9.25 -18.88 4.57
CA GLN A 7 -8.92 -17.52 4.99
C GLN A 7 -7.40 -17.44 4.92
N THR A 8 -6.92 -17.01 3.76
CA THR A 8 -5.50 -16.89 3.47
C THR A 8 -4.88 -15.87 4.39
N GLU A 9 -3.71 -16.21 4.93
CA GLU A 9 -2.88 -15.32 5.72
C GLU A 9 -2.68 -13.97 4.99
N ASN A 10 -2.53 -12.90 5.77
CA ASN A 10 -2.16 -11.59 5.26
C ASN A 10 -0.70 -11.66 4.78
N VAL A 11 -0.52 -11.76 3.46
CA VAL A 11 0.80 -11.84 2.81
C VAL A 11 1.01 -10.60 1.96
N LEU A 12 2.20 -10.01 2.06
CA LEU A 12 2.66 -8.98 1.14
C LEU A 12 3.83 -9.53 0.34
N LEU A 13 3.68 -9.51 -0.99
CA LEU A 13 4.73 -9.91 -1.91
C LEU A 13 5.70 -8.75 -2.14
N VAL A 14 6.99 -8.98 -1.89
CA VAL A 14 8.04 -7.98 -2.05
C VAL A 14 9.15 -8.51 -2.96
N THR A 15 9.72 -7.66 -3.79
CA THR A 15 10.95 -7.97 -4.52
C THR A 15 12.18 -7.85 -3.61
N PRO A 16 13.33 -8.45 -3.96
CA PRO A 16 14.56 -8.30 -3.18
C PRO A 16 14.99 -6.84 -2.96
N LEU A 17 14.78 -5.97 -3.96
CA LEU A 17 15.07 -4.54 -3.86
C LEU A 17 14.16 -3.87 -2.82
N GLU A 18 12.85 -4.14 -2.89
CA GLU A 18 11.89 -3.55 -1.96
C GLU A 18 12.11 -4.02 -0.54
N TRP A 19 12.43 -5.31 -0.36
CA TRP A 19 12.80 -5.85 0.94
C TRP A 19 13.99 -5.11 1.56
N ASN A 20 15.06 -4.90 0.79
CA ASN A 20 16.21 -4.12 1.26
C ASN A 20 15.82 -2.70 1.66
N MET A 21 14.96 -2.03 0.90
CA MET A 21 14.47 -0.69 1.24
C MET A 21 13.62 -0.69 2.51
N ILE A 22 12.80 -1.72 2.73
CA ILE A 22 11.95 -1.88 3.93
C ILE A 22 12.84 -2.06 5.16
N VAL A 23 13.79 -3.00 5.12
CA VAL A 23 14.73 -3.27 6.23
C VAL A 23 15.59 -2.03 6.55
N ASN A 24 16.00 -1.28 5.53
CA ASN A 24 16.78 -0.04 5.70
C ASN A 24 15.93 1.18 6.05
N ARG A 25 14.61 1.02 6.30
CA ARG A 25 13.72 2.13 6.68
C ARG A 25 13.63 3.23 5.61
N GLU A 26 13.73 2.83 4.35
CA GLU A 26 13.61 3.69 3.19
C GLU A 26 12.24 3.57 2.51
N LYS A 27 11.51 2.48 2.77
CA LYS A 27 10.17 2.19 2.23
C LYS A 27 9.26 1.67 3.34
N TRP A 28 8.05 2.22 3.41
CA TRP A 28 7.05 1.96 4.48
C TRP A 28 5.70 1.51 3.95
N VAL A 29 5.67 1.18 2.66
CA VAL A 29 4.45 0.83 1.93
C VAL A 29 4.78 -0.33 1.02
N VAL A 30 3.87 -1.27 0.90
CA VAL A 30 3.94 -2.33 -0.11
C VAL A 30 2.74 -2.17 -1.03
N PHE A 31 3.01 -2.08 -2.33
CA PHE A 31 1.98 -2.04 -3.34
C PHE A 31 1.62 -3.47 -3.74
N GLN A 32 0.33 -3.78 -3.79
CA GLN A 32 -0.17 -5.10 -4.14
C GLN A 32 -1.28 -4.98 -5.18
N ASN A 33 -1.35 -5.97 -6.08
CA ASN A 33 -2.47 -6.10 -7.01
C ASN A 33 -3.72 -6.64 -6.31
N GLU A 34 -3.52 -7.41 -5.24
CA GLU A 34 -4.57 -8.01 -4.43
C GLU A 34 -4.16 -8.07 -2.95
N ILE A 35 -5.14 -7.95 -2.06
CA ILE A 35 -5.02 -8.23 -0.63
C ILE A 35 -5.95 -9.40 -0.28
N SER A 36 -5.75 -10.05 0.88
CA SER A 36 -6.54 -11.21 1.28
C SER A 36 -8.04 -10.89 1.37
N GLU A 37 -8.90 -11.86 1.06
CA GLU A 37 -10.36 -11.71 1.23
C GLU A 37 -10.74 -11.50 2.70
N LYS A 38 -9.98 -12.10 3.62
CA LYS A 38 -10.11 -11.88 5.06
C LYS A 38 -9.96 -10.38 5.39
N LEU A 39 -8.86 -9.76 4.92
CA LEU A 39 -8.60 -8.35 5.16
C LEU A 39 -9.65 -7.45 4.48
N LYS A 40 -10.08 -7.78 3.25
CA LYS A 40 -11.17 -7.04 2.58
C LYS A 40 -12.45 -7.07 3.40
N GLN A 41 -12.78 -8.22 3.99
CA GLN A 41 -13.95 -8.39 4.83
C GLN A 41 -13.84 -7.57 6.13
N GLU A 42 -12.71 -7.68 6.84
CA GLU A 42 -12.46 -6.92 8.08
C GLU A 42 -12.55 -5.40 7.84
N ILE A 43 -11.91 -4.90 6.78
CA ILE A 43 -12.01 -3.49 6.39
C ILE A 43 -13.46 -3.09 6.12
N ASN A 44 -14.22 -3.93 5.43
CA ASN A 44 -15.60 -3.60 5.10
C ASN A 44 -16.54 -3.66 6.32
N ASP A 45 -16.25 -4.54 7.27
CA ASP A 45 -17.03 -4.67 8.50
C ASP A 45 -16.80 -3.45 9.41
N ASP A 46 -15.55 -2.97 9.53
CA ASP A 46 -15.20 -1.82 10.36
C ASP A 46 -15.43 -0.47 9.64
N PHE A 47 -15.19 -0.41 8.34
CA PHE A 47 -15.28 0.79 7.51
C PHE A 47 -16.08 0.54 6.21
N PRO A 48 -17.41 0.35 6.31
CA PRO A 48 -18.24 0.00 5.17
C PRO A 48 -18.08 0.96 3.99
N ASN A 49 -17.87 0.41 2.80
CA ASN A 49 -17.67 1.14 1.55
C ASN A 49 -16.46 2.11 1.52
N SER A 50 -15.58 2.08 2.53
CA SER A 50 -14.40 2.93 2.54
C SER A 50 -13.36 2.48 1.51
N LYS A 51 -12.59 3.44 1.00
CA LYS A 51 -11.43 3.20 0.12
C LYS A 51 -10.10 3.40 0.83
N ALA A 52 -10.15 3.65 2.13
CA ALA A 52 -9.00 3.70 3.02
C ALA A 52 -9.41 3.24 4.41
N ALA A 53 -8.56 2.50 5.10
CA ALA A 53 -8.84 2.04 6.46
C ALA A 53 -7.56 2.04 7.29
N CYS A 54 -7.73 2.36 8.58
CA CYS A 54 -6.72 1.99 9.57
C CYS A 54 -6.87 0.50 9.83
N ILE A 55 -5.76 -0.21 9.94
CA ILE A 55 -5.73 -1.64 10.20
C ILE A 55 -4.75 -1.92 11.34
N ASP A 56 -4.88 -3.05 12.01
CA ASP A 56 -3.93 -3.54 13.02
C ASP A 56 -3.71 -5.03 12.77
N GLU A 57 -3.04 -5.32 11.66
CA GLU A 57 -2.89 -6.68 11.13
C GLU A 57 -1.41 -6.98 10.88
N THR A 58 -0.98 -8.17 11.28
CA THR A 58 0.38 -8.66 10.96
C THR A 58 0.39 -9.28 9.57
N PHE A 59 1.38 -8.90 8.78
CA PHE A 59 1.60 -9.40 7.42
C PHE A 59 2.91 -10.19 7.34
N TYR A 60 2.87 -11.36 6.70
CA TYR A 60 4.08 -12.03 6.26
C TYR A 60 4.63 -11.37 4.99
N LEU A 61 5.92 -11.04 5.01
CA LEU A 61 6.64 -10.52 3.85
C LEU A 61 7.25 -11.71 3.11
N LYS A 62 6.77 -11.98 1.90
CA LYS A 62 7.28 -13.08 1.06
C LYS A 62 8.01 -12.53 -0.15
N ASP A 63 9.16 -13.13 -0.47
CA ASP A 63 9.85 -12.87 -1.72
C ASP A 63 8.92 -13.24 -2.90
N LYS A 64 8.73 -12.29 -3.80
CA LYS A 64 7.81 -12.43 -4.94
C LYS A 64 8.28 -13.49 -5.95
N GLU A 65 9.59 -13.72 -6.06
CA GLU A 65 10.19 -14.65 -7.02
C GLU A 65 10.33 -16.05 -6.44
N THR A 66 10.80 -16.17 -5.19
CA THR A 66 11.10 -17.47 -4.58
C THR A 66 9.96 -18.01 -3.71
N GLY A 67 9.05 -17.13 -3.23
CA GLY A 67 8.01 -17.46 -2.26
C GLY A 67 8.52 -17.64 -0.83
N GLU A 68 9.81 -17.42 -0.59
CA GLU A 68 10.43 -17.51 0.74
C GLU A 68 9.86 -16.45 1.69
N VAL A 69 9.61 -16.83 2.94
CA VAL A 69 9.20 -15.88 3.99
C VAL A 69 10.44 -15.17 4.50
N LEU A 70 10.49 -13.86 4.30
CA LEU A 70 11.63 -13.01 4.68
C LEU A 70 11.48 -12.42 6.10
N GLY A 71 10.24 -12.34 6.58
CA GLY A 71 9.91 -11.75 7.87
C GLY A 71 8.42 -11.41 7.98
N GLU A 72 8.12 -10.55 8.96
CA GLU A 72 6.78 -10.04 9.23
C GLU A 72 6.79 -8.54 9.51
N ALA A 73 5.65 -7.88 9.32
CA ALA A 73 5.46 -6.47 9.62
C ALA A 73 4.02 -6.18 10.03
N ASN A 74 3.82 -5.17 10.88
CA ASN A 74 2.50 -4.72 11.26
C ASN A 74 2.00 -3.69 10.25
N GLY A 75 0.81 -3.91 9.69
CA GLY A 75 0.13 -2.93 8.87
C GLY A 75 -0.63 -1.94 9.74
N TYR A 76 -0.64 -0.67 9.36
CA TYR A 76 -1.38 0.36 10.09
C TYR A 76 -2.39 1.14 9.22
N GLU A 77 -2.20 1.16 7.91
CA GLU A 77 -3.14 1.79 6.96
C GLU A 77 -3.17 1.02 5.64
N VAL A 78 -4.34 1.00 5.00
CA VAL A 78 -4.49 0.48 3.64
C VAL A 78 -5.30 1.44 2.79
N TYR A 79 -4.90 1.60 1.52
CA TYR A 79 -5.59 2.42 0.53
C TYR A 79 -5.92 1.62 -0.72
N TYR A 80 -7.15 1.77 -1.20
CA TYR A 80 -7.64 1.21 -2.45
C TYR A 80 -7.31 2.21 -3.56
N LEU A 81 -6.26 1.91 -4.32
CA LEU A 81 -5.77 2.73 -5.43
C LEU A 81 -6.39 2.32 -6.78
N LEU A 82 -6.67 1.03 -6.98
CA LEU A 82 -7.33 0.45 -8.16
C LEU A 82 -6.75 0.90 -9.52
N TYR A 83 -5.45 1.15 -9.62
CA TYR A 83 -4.83 1.60 -10.88
C TYR A 83 -4.91 0.55 -11.99
N ASN A 84 -4.72 -0.74 -11.69
CA ASN A 84 -4.79 -1.80 -12.71
C ASN A 84 -6.24 -2.05 -13.13
N VAL A 85 -7.17 -2.02 -12.18
CA VAL A 85 -8.61 -2.12 -12.45
C VAL A 85 -9.09 -0.98 -13.36
N GLU A 86 -8.63 0.25 -13.13
CA GLU A 86 -8.92 1.40 -14.00
C GLU A 86 -8.33 1.20 -15.41
N LYS A 87 -7.08 0.72 -15.50
CA LYS A 87 -6.41 0.46 -16.77
C LYS A 87 -7.14 -0.62 -17.60
N GLU A 88 -7.65 -1.65 -16.95
CA GLU A 88 -8.38 -2.76 -17.59
C GLU A 88 -9.80 -2.38 -18.03
N ASN A 89 -10.54 -1.66 -17.18
CA ASN A 89 -11.94 -1.30 -17.44
C ASN A 89 -12.09 0.00 -18.24
N GLY A 90 -10.98 0.68 -18.52
CA GLY A 90 -10.95 2.00 -19.14
C GLY A 90 -11.22 3.14 -18.15
N TYR A 91 -10.76 4.33 -18.52
CA TYR A 91 -10.98 5.57 -17.76
C TYR A 91 -12.46 5.99 -17.84
N GLY A 92 -13.31 5.33 -17.07
CA GLY A 92 -14.75 5.61 -17.00
C GLY A 92 -15.08 6.49 -15.80
N ASN A 93 -15.84 7.56 -16.01
CA ASN A 93 -16.51 8.34 -14.96
C ASN A 93 -17.62 7.51 -14.28
N SER A 94 -17.26 6.40 -13.63
CA SER A 94 -18.17 5.63 -12.79
C SER A 94 -18.08 6.12 -11.34
N SER A 95 -19.20 6.06 -10.62
CA SER A 95 -19.29 6.41 -9.18
C SER A 95 -18.32 5.60 -8.29
N ILE A 96 -17.77 4.49 -8.81
CA ILE A 96 -16.77 3.66 -8.14
C ILE A 96 -15.46 4.44 -7.90
N PHE A 97 -15.13 5.42 -8.76
CA PHE A 97 -13.84 6.12 -8.71
C PHE A 97 -13.81 7.40 -7.87
N GLU A 98 -14.95 7.94 -7.46
CA GLU A 98 -14.98 9.18 -6.65
C GLU A 98 -14.26 9.00 -5.31
N GLY A 99 -14.48 7.87 -4.63
CA GLY A 99 -13.76 7.50 -3.41
C GLY A 99 -12.30 7.12 -3.65
N ILE A 100 -11.98 6.63 -4.86
CA ILE A 100 -10.63 6.16 -5.23
C ILE A 100 -9.69 7.34 -5.46
N VAL A 101 -10.15 8.42 -6.11
CA VAL A 101 -9.34 9.64 -6.28
C VAL A 101 -8.95 10.20 -4.90
N LYS A 102 -9.89 10.20 -3.96
CA LYS A 102 -9.63 10.61 -2.57
C LYS A 102 -8.61 9.69 -1.90
N ALA A 103 -8.76 8.37 -2.03
CA ALA A 103 -7.81 7.40 -1.47
C ALA A 103 -6.39 7.58 -2.04
N ARG A 104 -6.25 7.73 -3.36
CA ARG A 104 -4.96 8.02 -4.02
C ARG A 104 -4.32 9.29 -3.49
N TYR A 105 -5.10 10.36 -3.35
CA TYR A 105 -4.63 11.62 -2.77
C TYR A 105 -4.08 11.42 -1.36
N TYR A 106 -4.81 10.75 -0.47
CA TYR A 106 -4.35 10.53 0.91
C TYR A 106 -3.17 9.56 1.00
N ALA A 107 -3.10 8.51 0.18
CA ALA A 107 -1.95 7.62 0.12
C ALA A 107 -0.67 8.39 -0.27
N VAL A 108 -0.73 9.21 -1.33
CA VAL A 108 0.41 10.05 -1.75
C VAL A 108 0.75 11.09 -0.69
N LYS A 109 -0.25 11.68 -0.04
CA LYS A 109 -0.05 12.58 1.10
C LYS A 109 0.76 11.88 2.17
N ASN A 110 0.31 10.72 2.64
CA ASN A 110 0.94 10.04 3.76
C ASN A 110 2.40 9.71 3.41
N LEU A 111 2.65 9.16 2.21
CA LEU A 111 4.00 8.91 1.72
C LEU A 111 4.88 10.15 1.68
N TYR A 112 4.35 11.30 1.26
CA TYR A 112 5.11 12.55 1.22
C TYR A 112 5.54 12.98 2.63
N TYR A 113 4.63 12.95 3.60
CA TYR A 113 4.94 13.34 4.97
C TYR A 113 5.95 12.39 5.60
N GLN A 114 5.80 11.09 5.38
CA GLN A 114 6.78 10.09 5.83
C GLN A 114 8.14 10.30 5.19
N TRP A 115 8.20 10.46 3.87
CA TRP A 115 9.44 10.73 3.15
C TRP A 115 10.11 12.03 3.62
N CYS A 116 9.35 13.09 3.87
CA CYS A 116 9.88 14.31 4.47
C CYS A 116 10.48 14.03 5.86
N SER A 117 9.77 13.27 6.70
CA SER A 117 10.25 12.88 8.04
C SER A 117 11.59 12.13 7.96
N THR A 118 11.71 11.12 7.09
CA THR A 118 12.95 10.35 6.94
C THR A 118 14.12 11.17 6.42
N LYS A 119 13.85 12.18 5.60
CA LYS A 119 14.86 13.10 5.06
C LYS A 119 15.10 14.32 5.94
N SER A 120 14.45 14.41 7.11
CA SER A 120 14.50 15.60 7.97
C SER A 120 14.14 16.90 7.23
N LEU A 121 13.18 16.80 6.31
CA LEU A 121 12.66 17.92 5.51
C LEU A 121 11.34 18.41 6.11
N LYS A 122 11.12 19.72 6.08
CA LYS A 122 9.82 20.29 6.40
C LYS A 122 8.86 20.06 5.23
N PRO A 123 7.69 19.42 5.44
CA PRO A 123 6.71 19.25 4.37
C PRO A 123 6.17 20.61 3.94
N ASN A 124 6.05 20.81 2.63
CA ASN A 124 5.47 22.01 2.05
C ASN A 124 4.11 21.65 1.43
N PRO A 125 2.99 21.88 2.13
CA PRO A 125 1.66 21.53 1.62
C PRO A 125 1.24 22.38 0.40
N ASN A 126 1.89 23.52 0.16
CA ASN A 126 1.56 24.47 -0.92
C ASN A 126 2.32 24.17 -2.22
N GLU A 127 3.48 23.52 -2.15
CA GLU A 127 4.04 22.81 -3.30
C GLU A 127 3.19 21.56 -3.50
N GLY A 128 2.12 21.66 -4.29
CA GLY A 128 1.26 20.51 -4.60
C GLY A 128 2.11 19.27 -4.83
N TRP A 129 1.85 18.20 -4.08
CA TRP A 129 2.85 17.18 -3.72
C TRP A 129 3.53 16.51 -4.93
N PHE A 130 2.82 16.46 -6.05
CA PHE A 130 3.25 16.00 -7.36
C PHE A 130 4.27 16.92 -8.08
N LYS A 131 4.55 18.12 -7.56
CA LYS A 131 5.48 19.09 -8.17
C LYS A 131 6.92 18.93 -7.67
N SER A 132 7.14 18.24 -6.56
CA SER A 132 8.49 17.99 -6.06
C SER A 132 9.19 16.94 -6.92
N LYS A 133 10.16 17.37 -7.74
CA LYS A 133 11.00 16.47 -8.55
C LYS A 133 11.71 15.42 -7.68
N LYS A 134 12.09 15.76 -6.44
CA LYS A 134 12.76 14.84 -5.52
C LYS A 134 11.80 13.76 -5.02
N PHE A 135 10.57 14.15 -4.69
CA PHE A 135 9.56 13.21 -4.24
C PHE A 135 9.06 12.30 -5.37
N ASN A 136 8.87 12.85 -6.58
CA ASN A 136 8.52 12.02 -7.74
C ASN A 136 9.59 10.95 -8.03
N LYS A 137 10.88 11.30 -7.97
CA LYS A 137 11.96 10.31 -8.07
C LYS A 137 11.89 9.23 -6.99
N TYR A 138 11.49 9.61 -5.77
CA TYR A 138 11.28 8.64 -4.69
C TYR A 138 10.07 7.74 -4.98
N LEU A 139 8.95 8.28 -5.45
CA LEU A 139 7.78 7.49 -5.87
C LEU A 139 8.15 6.46 -6.95
N ASP A 140 8.93 6.87 -7.96
CA ASP A 140 9.44 5.97 -9.00
C ASP A 140 10.33 4.87 -8.39
N GLN A 141 11.22 5.23 -7.46
CA GLN A 141 12.14 4.30 -6.79
C GLN A 141 11.40 3.24 -5.96
N ILE A 142 10.34 3.61 -5.25
CA ILE A 142 9.56 2.67 -4.43
C ILE A 142 8.52 1.90 -5.24
N GLY A 143 8.42 2.13 -6.56
CA GLY A 143 7.45 1.47 -7.42
C GLY A 143 6.02 1.90 -7.16
N TRP A 144 5.77 3.21 -7.02
CA TRP A 144 4.42 3.75 -6.82
C TRP A 144 3.44 3.25 -7.88
N GLY A 145 2.34 2.66 -7.42
CA GLY A 145 1.18 2.34 -8.24
C GLY A 145 0.90 0.84 -8.31
N ASP A 146 -0.23 0.45 -7.74
CA ASP A 146 -0.90 -0.84 -7.95
C ASP A 146 -2.38 -0.68 -7.53
N ASN A 147 -3.10 -1.77 -7.26
CA ASN A 147 -4.49 -1.70 -6.77
C ASN A 147 -4.59 -1.35 -5.29
N TYR A 148 -3.61 -1.74 -4.48
CA TYR A 148 -3.60 -1.52 -3.03
C TYR A 148 -2.26 -0.96 -2.59
N ALA A 149 -2.29 -0.05 -1.62
CA ALA A 149 -1.12 0.39 -0.88
C ALA A 149 -1.32 -0.01 0.59
N VAL A 150 -0.52 -0.95 1.07
CA VAL A 150 -0.51 -1.39 2.47
C VAL A 150 0.68 -0.74 3.16
N PHE A 151 0.41 0.15 4.09
CA PHE A 151 1.45 0.80 4.87
C PHE A 151 1.80 -0.05 6.10
N ILE A 152 3.11 -0.19 6.32
CA ILE A 152 3.67 -1.10 7.31
C ILE A 152 4.61 -0.38 8.27
N ASN A 153 4.76 -0.93 9.46
CA ASN A 153 5.73 -0.56 10.49
C ASN A 153 6.27 -1.84 11.18
N GLU A 154 7.20 -1.65 12.12
CA GLU A 154 7.68 -2.72 13.02
C GLU A 154 8.12 -4.03 12.32
N VAL A 155 8.97 -3.91 11.31
CA VAL A 155 9.46 -5.05 10.53
C VAL A 155 10.38 -5.95 11.36
N ILE A 156 10.07 -7.25 11.42
CA ILE A 156 10.87 -8.30 12.03
C ILE A 156 11.40 -9.21 10.92
N LYS A 157 12.72 -9.38 10.86
CA LYS A 157 13.41 -10.21 9.86
C LYS A 157 13.65 -11.62 10.40
N TYR A 158 13.47 -12.63 9.54
CA TYR A 158 13.81 -14.03 9.84
C TYR A 158 15.26 -14.39 9.44
#